data_AF-A0AAV7RMM7-F1
#
_entry.id   AF-A0AAV7RMM7-F1
#
_cell.length_a   1.000
_cell.length_b   1.000
_cell.length_c   1.000
_cell.angle_alpha   90.00
_cell.angle_beta   90.00
_cell.angle_gamma   90.00
#
_symmetry.space_group_name_H-M   'P 1'
#
loop_
_entity.id
_entity.type
_entity.pdbx_description
1 polymer ?
#
loop_
_entity_poly.entity_id
_entity_poly.type
_entity_poly.pdbx_seq_one_letter_code
_entity_poly.pdbx_strand_id
1 'polypeptide(L)'
;MRGSLAVGRTWPSRPAQAQTKMDQYTIPTPAADYTAGAAGSSPRPSVPEPDLSAILKAIHDSREAVEHKVDELRIELSLIQQNLQGVTGRVIEAETLISTTEVELATLQKQILKLMSSVTALHERAEDAKNRARLNNLRLVGLPENLDDPDLAVTLKRWFHTWVTSEKLSPHSL
;
A
#
# COMPACT_ATOMS: atom_id res chain seq x y z
N MET A 1 22.49 11.77 -1.82
CA MET A 1 21.06 11.66 -1.46
C MET A 1 20.55 10.33 -2.03
N ARG A 2 20.51 9.25 -1.25
CA ARG A 2 19.28 8.63 -0.66
C ARG A 2 18.10 8.63 -1.66
N GLY A 3 17.49 7.52 -2.06
CA GLY A 3 17.62 6.15 -1.56
C GLY A 3 16.91 5.13 -2.45
N SER A 4 17.36 3.89 -2.27
CA SER A 4 16.80 2.62 -2.74
C SER A 4 15.52 2.29 -1.95
N LEU A 5 14.48 1.80 -2.63
CA LEU A 5 13.29 1.19 -2.02
C LEU A 5 13.00 -0.14 -2.73
N ALA A 6 13.69 -1.19 -2.27
CA ALA A 6 13.27 -2.56 -2.47
C ALA A 6 12.05 -2.81 -1.57
N VAL A 7 10.86 -2.95 -2.17
CA VAL A 7 9.63 -3.30 -1.44
C VAL A 7 9.64 -4.81 -1.21
N GLY A 8 10.16 -5.21 -0.05
CA GLY A 8 10.07 -6.57 0.46
C GLY A 8 8.64 -6.87 0.89
N ARG A 9 8.01 -7.87 0.26
CA ARG A 9 6.75 -8.46 0.72
C ARG A 9 7.04 -9.25 2.00
N THR A 10 6.68 -8.69 3.14
CA THR A 10 6.71 -9.38 4.43
C THR A 10 5.37 -10.09 4.63
N TRP A 11 5.41 -11.42 4.74
CA TRP A 11 4.27 -12.21 5.17
C TRP A 11 4.00 -11.95 6.67
N PRO A 12 2.73 -11.89 7.13
CA PRO A 12 2.46 -11.78 8.55
C PRO A 12 2.96 -13.03 9.27
N SER A 13 3.83 -12.82 10.26
CA SER A 13 4.41 -13.87 11.10
C SER A 13 3.31 -14.62 11.87
N ARG A 14 3.36 -15.94 11.75
CA ARG A 14 2.52 -16.91 12.46
C ARG A 14 2.63 -16.70 13.99
N PRO A 15 1.52 -16.65 14.76
CA PRO A 15 1.62 -16.56 16.21
C PRO A 15 2.27 -17.82 16.80
N ALA A 16 3.31 -17.61 17.60
CA ALA A 16 4.22 -18.61 18.15
C ALA A 16 3.66 -19.39 19.37
N GLN A 17 2.40 -19.84 19.33
CA GLN A 17 1.77 -20.52 20.47
C GLN A 17 1.14 -21.89 20.19
N ALA A 18 1.37 -22.48 19.01
CA ALA A 18 0.83 -23.80 18.67
C ALA A 18 1.91 -24.88 18.53
N GLN A 19 2.83 -24.99 19.49
CA GLN A 19 3.85 -26.06 19.47
C GLN A 19 4.55 -26.27 20.82
N THR A 20 3.82 -26.63 21.88
CA THR A 20 4.45 -27.24 23.07
C THR A 20 3.45 -28.07 23.89
N LYS A 21 2.98 -29.21 23.38
CA LYS A 21 2.49 -30.35 24.17
C LYS A 21 2.56 -31.64 23.34
N MET A 22 3.75 -32.02 22.90
CA MET A 22 4.05 -33.37 22.41
C MET A 22 5.51 -33.67 22.69
N ASP A 23 5.86 -33.76 23.97
CA ASP A 23 7.13 -34.32 24.44
C ASP A 23 6.91 -34.85 25.86
N GLN A 24 6.22 -35.98 25.95
CA GLN A 24 6.25 -36.85 27.13
C GLN A 24 5.60 -38.20 26.80
N TYR A 25 6.31 -39.01 26.02
CA TYR A 25 6.18 -40.46 26.09
C TYR A 25 7.58 -41.06 26.00
N THR A 26 8.32 -40.96 27.11
CA THR A 26 9.53 -41.75 27.32
C THR A 26 9.08 -43.16 27.70
N ILE A 27 9.34 -44.13 26.81
CA ILE A 27 9.19 -45.55 27.10
C ILE A 27 10.29 -45.93 28.11
N PRO A 28 9.98 -46.45 29.31
CA PRO A 28 11.02 -46.99 30.18
C PRO A 28 11.45 -48.35 29.64
N THR A 29 12.72 -48.44 29.22
CA THR A 29 13.39 -49.71 28.93
C THR A 29 13.59 -50.47 30.25
N PRO A 30 13.09 -51.70 30.43
CA PRO A 30 13.44 -52.47 31.60
C PRO A 30 14.84 -53.07 31.40
N ALA A 31 15.75 -52.75 32.31
CA ALA A 31 17.05 -53.39 32.44
C ALA A 31 16.85 -54.89 32.74
N ALA A 32 17.50 -55.74 31.96
CA ALA A 32 17.58 -57.16 32.23
C ALA A 32 18.65 -57.41 33.30
N ASP A 33 18.23 -57.58 34.56
CA ASP A 33 19.04 -58.20 35.60
C ASP A 33 18.46 -59.59 35.89
N TYR A 34 19.22 -60.60 35.50
CA TYR A 34 19.01 -62.00 35.81
C TYR A 34 19.54 -62.27 37.23
N THR A 35 18.65 -62.43 38.20
CA THR A 35 18.97 -63.07 39.47
C THR A 35 17.94 -64.15 39.79
N ALA A 36 18.44 -65.39 39.86
CA ALA A 36 17.70 -66.56 40.31
C ALA A 36 17.45 -66.48 41.83
N GLY A 37 16.25 -66.83 42.30
CA GLY A 37 16.00 -66.91 43.74
C GLY A 37 14.57 -67.24 44.15
N ALA A 38 14.39 -68.51 44.53
CA ALA A 38 13.51 -69.04 45.59
C ALA A 38 11.98 -68.91 45.51
N ALA A 39 11.37 -70.08 45.73
CA ALA A 39 9.94 -70.35 45.86
C ALA A 39 9.27 -69.55 46.99
N GLY A 40 8.06 -69.06 46.71
CA GLY A 40 7.13 -68.50 47.68
C GLY A 40 5.73 -68.46 47.09
N SER A 41 4.90 -69.43 47.47
CA SER A 41 3.50 -69.56 47.07
C SER A 41 2.69 -68.38 47.62
N SER A 42 2.21 -67.49 46.76
CA SER A 42 1.18 -66.51 47.11
C SER A 42 0.14 -66.44 45.98
N PRO A 43 -1.16 -66.26 46.29
CA PRO A 43 -2.23 -66.38 45.30
C PRO A 43 -2.17 -65.21 44.32
N ARG A 44 -2.03 -65.52 43.03
CA ARG A 44 -2.15 -64.57 41.92
C ARG A 44 -3.54 -63.93 41.96
N PRO A 45 -3.69 -62.58 42.04
CA PRO A 45 -4.98 -61.96 41.83
C PRO A 45 -5.41 -62.26 40.38
N SER A 46 -6.56 -62.89 40.22
CA SER A 46 -7.18 -63.12 38.91
C SER A 46 -7.44 -61.76 38.27
N VAL A 47 -6.68 -61.42 37.23
CA VAL A 47 -6.99 -60.32 36.33
C VAL A 47 -8.40 -60.61 35.78
N PRO A 48 -9.39 -59.74 36.00
CA PRO A 48 -10.72 -59.96 35.44
C PRO A 48 -10.58 -59.98 33.92
N GLU A 49 -10.92 -61.11 33.30
CA GLU A 49 -11.08 -61.16 31.84
C GLU A 49 -12.09 -60.08 31.45
N PRO A 50 -11.81 -59.31 30.38
CA PRO A 50 -12.75 -58.28 29.96
C PRO A 50 -14.05 -58.98 29.57
N ASP A 51 -15.07 -58.76 30.38
CA ASP A 51 -16.41 -59.27 30.13
C ASP A 51 -16.84 -58.83 28.72
N LEU A 52 -17.24 -59.78 27.88
CA LEU A 52 -17.63 -59.55 26.49
C LEU A 52 -18.70 -58.45 26.39
N SER A 53 -19.55 -58.36 27.41
CA SER A 53 -20.57 -57.31 27.54
C SER A 53 -19.95 -55.89 27.60
N ALA A 54 -18.85 -55.74 28.32
CA ALA A 54 -18.14 -54.47 28.48
C ALA A 54 -17.43 -54.06 27.19
N ILE A 55 -16.88 -55.02 26.44
CA ILE A 55 -16.27 -54.76 25.13
C ILE A 55 -17.32 -54.29 24.13
N LEU A 56 -18.47 -54.99 24.04
CA LEU A 56 -19.55 -54.62 23.12
C LEU A 56 -20.12 -53.23 23.46
N LYS A 57 -20.25 -52.91 24.75
CA LYS A 57 -20.65 -51.57 25.20
C LYS A 57 -19.64 -50.52 24.76
N ALA A 58 -18.34 -50.75 25.00
CA ALA A 58 -17.30 -49.80 24.58
C ALA A 58 -17.27 -49.60 23.05
N ILE A 59 -17.53 -50.65 22.26
CA ILE A 59 -17.67 -50.53 20.80
C ILE A 59 -18.87 -49.66 20.45
N HIS A 60 -20.02 -49.87 21.07
CA HIS A 60 -21.22 -49.05 20.86
C HIS A 60 -20.98 -47.57 21.21
N ASP A 61 -20.44 -47.31 22.40
CA ASP A 61 -20.14 -45.96 22.87
C ASP A 61 -19.13 -45.26 21.94
N SER A 62 -18.12 -45.99 21.47
CA SER A 62 -17.14 -45.46 20.50
C SER A 62 -17.78 -45.18 19.13
N ARG A 63 -18.72 -46.01 18.68
CA ARG A 63 -19.46 -45.83 17.43
C ARG A 63 -20.32 -44.57 17.51
N GLU A 64 -21.09 -44.39 18.58
CA GLU A 64 -21.91 -43.18 18.78
C GLU A 64 -21.03 -41.93 18.84
N ALA A 65 -19.89 -41.99 19.54
CA ALA A 65 -18.96 -40.87 19.61
C ALA A 65 -18.35 -40.52 18.23
N VAL A 66 -18.08 -41.51 17.38
CA VAL A 66 -17.61 -41.29 16.01
C VAL A 66 -18.71 -40.70 15.13
N GLU A 67 -19.94 -41.22 15.21
CA GLU A 67 -21.10 -40.69 14.46
C GLU A 67 -21.33 -39.21 14.81
N HIS A 68 -21.33 -38.86 16.10
CA HIS A 68 -21.46 -37.47 16.55
C HIS A 68 -20.35 -36.55 16.02
N LYS A 69 -19.08 -36.99 16.08
CA LYS A 69 -17.95 -36.19 15.57
C LYS A 69 -18.00 -36.03 14.05
N VAL A 70 -18.50 -37.03 13.32
CA VAL A 70 -18.70 -36.92 11.87
C VAL A 70 -19.79 -35.89 11.56
N ASP A 71 -20.88 -35.86 12.31
CA ASP A 71 -21.94 -34.87 12.13
C ASP A 71 -21.47 -33.45 12.46
N GLU A 72 -20.71 -33.28 13.53
CA GLU A 72 -20.08 -32.00 13.89
C GLU A 72 -19.14 -31.50 12.79
N LEU A 73 -18.28 -32.37 12.26
CA LEU A 73 -17.39 -32.03 11.13
C LEU A 73 -18.17 -31.68 9.86
N ARG A 74 -19.32 -32.32 9.60
CA ARG A 74 -20.19 -31.96 8.45
C ARG A 74 -20.75 -30.56 8.61
N ILE A 75 -21.17 -30.19 9.81
CA ILE A 75 -21.68 -28.84 10.12
C ILE A 75 -20.57 -27.81 9.95
N GLU A 76 -19.39 -28.05 10.54
CA GLU A 76 -18.23 -27.15 10.41
C GLU A 76 -17.80 -26.98 8.96
N LEU A 77 -17.75 -28.08 8.17
CA LEU A 77 -17.42 -28.02 6.75
C LEU A 77 -18.43 -27.17 5.97
N SER A 78 -19.73 -27.31 6.26
CA SER A 78 -20.77 -26.51 5.64
C SER A 78 -20.62 -25.02 5.96
N LEU A 79 -20.30 -24.69 7.21
CA LEU A 79 -20.02 -23.32 7.63
C LEU A 79 -18.78 -22.74 6.93
N ILE A 80 -17.70 -23.53 6.80
CA ILE A 80 -16.49 -23.12 6.08
C ILE A 80 -16.81 -22.85 4.61
N GLN A 81 -17.61 -23.70 3.96
CA GLN A 81 -18.04 -23.49 2.57
C GLN A 81 -18.82 -22.18 2.41
N GLN A 82 -19.75 -21.89 3.32
CA GLN A 82 -20.51 -20.65 3.30
C GLN A 82 -19.61 -19.42 3.50
N ASN A 83 -18.69 -19.49 4.46
CA ASN A 83 -17.72 -18.42 4.70
C ASN A 83 -16.81 -18.20 3.48
N LEU A 84 -16.33 -19.29 2.85
CA LEU A 84 -15.50 -19.21 1.67
C LEU A 84 -16.26 -18.55 0.50
N GLN A 85 -17.52 -18.91 0.27
CA GLN A 85 -18.37 -18.24 -0.72
C GLN A 85 -18.53 -16.74 -0.44
N GLY A 86 -18.76 -16.37 0.83
CA GLY A 86 -18.83 -14.97 1.23
C GLY A 86 -17.53 -14.20 0.98
N VAL A 87 -16.38 -14.81 1.29
CA VAL A 87 -15.06 -14.21 1.02
C VAL A 87 -14.83 -14.08 -0.48
N THR A 88 -15.11 -15.12 -1.27
CA THR A 88 -14.99 -15.07 -2.73
C THR A 88 -15.85 -13.96 -3.33
N GLY A 89 -17.10 -13.81 -2.88
CA GLY A 89 -17.97 -12.73 -3.35
C GLY A 89 -17.39 -11.34 -3.04
N ARG A 90 -16.91 -11.12 -1.83
CA ARG A 90 -16.27 -9.86 -1.43
C ARG A 90 -14.99 -9.57 -2.20
N VAL A 91 -14.21 -10.59 -2.53
CA VAL A 91 -12.99 -10.44 -3.35
C VAL A 91 -13.35 -10.02 -4.77
N ILE A 92 -14.33 -10.66 -5.40
CA ILE A 92 -14.79 -10.30 -6.75
C ILE A 92 -15.31 -8.85 -6.79
N GLU A 93 -16.10 -8.45 -5.79
CA GLU A 93 -16.59 -7.08 -5.68
C GLU A 93 -15.43 -6.08 -5.53
N ALA A 94 -14.47 -6.38 -4.63
CA ALA A 94 -13.30 -5.54 -4.45
C ALA A 94 -12.46 -5.42 -5.73
N GLU A 95 -12.23 -6.53 -6.44
CA GLU A 95 -11.50 -6.53 -7.72
C GLU A 95 -12.22 -5.70 -8.79
N THR A 96 -13.56 -5.79 -8.84
CA THR A 96 -14.38 -5.01 -9.78
C THR A 96 -14.31 -3.52 -9.47
N LEU A 97 -14.42 -3.15 -8.18
CA LEU A 97 -14.28 -1.76 -7.74
C LEU A 97 -12.88 -1.23 -8.04
N ILE A 98 -11.83 -1.99 -7.74
CA ILE A 98 -10.44 -1.62 -8.05
C ILE A 98 -10.30 -1.38 -9.55
N SER A 99 -10.71 -2.33 -10.38
CA SER A 99 -10.64 -2.18 -11.85
C SER A 99 -11.37 -0.94 -12.35
N THR A 100 -12.57 -0.66 -11.82
CA THR A 100 -13.34 0.53 -12.18
C THR A 100 -12.61 1.81 -11.79
N THR A 101 -12.13 1.88 -10.54
CA THR A 101 -11.40 3.05 -10.04
C THR A 101 -10.07 3.29 -10.76
N GLU A 102 -9.37 2.23 -11.18
CA GLU A 102 -8.15 2.33 -11.98
C GLU A 102 -8.42 2.94 -13.36
N VAL A 103 -9.52 2.56 -14.01
CA VAL A 103 -9.95 3.14 -15.29
C VAL A 103 -10.33 4.62 -15.15
N GLU A 104 -11.07 4.97 -14.10
CA GLU A 104 -11.44 6.35 -13.81
C GLU A 104 -10.20 7.21 -13.52
N LEU A 105 -9.27 6.69 -12.72
CA LEU A 105 -8.03 7.38 -12.39
C LEU A 105 -7.16 7.62 -13.63
N ALA A 106 -7.04 6.64 -14.52
CA ALA A 106 -6.34 6.80 -15.79
C ALA A 106 -7.00 7.87 -16.67
N THR A 107 -8.34 7.93 -16.68
CA THR A 107 -9.10 8.94 -17.42
C THR A 107 -8.88 10.34 -16.86
N LEU A 108 -8.94 10.49 -15.53
CA LEU A 108 -8.69 11.76 -14.84
C LEU A 108 -7.26 12.25 -15.06
N GLN A 109 -6.26 11.36 -14.97
CA GLN A 109 -4.87 11.71 -15.26
C GLN A 109 -4.71 12.25 -16.69
N LYS A 110 -5.35 11.62 -17.68
CA LYS A 110 -5.34 12.09 -19.07
C LYS A 110 -5.99 13.48 -19.21
N GLN A 111 -7.10 13.72 -18.51
CA GLN A 111 -7.76 15.02 -18.50
C GLN A 111 -6.89 16.10 -17.85
N ILE A 112 -6.23 15.80 -16.73
CA ILE A 112 -5.31 16.71 -16.05
C ILE A 112 -4.16 17.09 -16.99
N LEU A 113 -3.52 16.12 -17.64
CA LEU A 113 -2.43 16.40 -18.58
C LEU A 113 -2.87 17.28 -19.75
N LYS A 114 -4.08 17.04 -20.29
CA LYS A 114 -4.67 17.88 -21.34
C LYS A 114 -4.97 19.31 -20.83
N LEU A 115 -5.44 19.44 -19.60
CA LEU A 115 -5.74 20.74 -19.01
C LEU A 115 -4.46 21.51 -18.73
N MET A 116 -3.44 20.86 -18.17
CA MET A 116 -2.13 21.46 -17.94
C MET A 116 -1.51 21.97 -19.23
N SER A 117 -1.52 21.18 -20.31
CA SER A 117 -0.99 21.64 -21.60
C SER A 117 -1.77 22.81 -22.18
N SER A 118 -3.10 22.81 -22.02
CA SER A 118 -3.94 23.94 -22.42
C SER A 118 -3.64 25.20 -21.61
N VAL A 119 -3.43 25.08 -20.30
CA VAL A 119 -3.09 26.21 -19.43
C VAL A 119 -1.73 26.79 -19.83
N THR A 120 -0.72 25.95 -20.04
CA THR A 120 0.60 26.41 -20.48
C THR A 120 0.52 27.14 -21.82
N ALA A 121 -0.18 26.57 -22.80
CA ALA A 121 -0.35 27.19 -24.11
C ALA A 121 -1.11 28.53 -24.04
N LEU A 122 -2.13 28.63 -23.18
CA LEU A 122 -2.86 29.88 -22.97
C LEU A 122 -2.00 30.92 -22.25
N HIS A 123 -1.18 30.49 -21.30
CA HIS A 123 -0.25 31.35 -20.58
C HIS A 123 0.80 31.95 -21.53
N GLU A 124 1.43 31.12 -22.36
CA GLU A 124 2.38 31.57 -23.39
C GLU A 124 1.74 32.58 -24.34
N ARG A 125 0.54 32.28 -24.85
CA ARG A 125 -0.20 33.23 -25.71
C ARG A 125 -0.52 34.54 -25.02
N ALA A 126 -0.84 34.51 -23.73
CA ALA A 126 -1.12 35.72 -22.95
C ALA A 126 0.14 36.56 -22.76
N GLU A 127 1.28 35.94 -22.45
CA GLU A 127 2.56 36.64 -22.34
C GLU A 127 3.01 37.22 -23.70
N ASP A 128 2.85 36.48 -24.79
CA ASP A 128 3.11 36.99 -26.14
C ASP A 128 2.24 38.20 -26.49
N ALA A 129 0.96 38.16 -26.11
CA ALA A 129 0.03 39.26 -26.34
C ALA A 129 0.41 40.49 -25.50
N LYS A 130 0.78 40.31 -24.23
CA LYS A 130 1.27 41.38 -23.36
C LYS A 130 2.55 42.00 -23.89
N ASN A 131 3.50 41.18 -24.33
CA ASN A 131 4.75 41.64 -24.90
C ASN A 131 4.50 42.46 -26.15
N ARG A 132 3.70 41.94 -27.10
CA ARG A 132 3.31 42.68 -28.31
C ARG A 132 2.60 43.99 -28.01
N ALA A 133 1.71 44.03 -27.03
CA ALA A 133 1.04 45.25 -26.60
C ALA A 133 2.01 46.27 -25.97
N ARG A 134 3.12 45.82 -25.36
CA ARG A 134 4.14 46.67 -24.75
C ARG A 134 5.29 47.05 -25.68
N LEU A 135 5.43 46.43 -26.85
CA LEU A 135 6.54 46.68 -27.78
C LEU A 135 6.71 48.16 -28.13
N ASN A 136 5.59 48.89 -28.26
CA ASN A 136 5.60 50.31 -28.63
C ASN A 136 5.53 51.25 -27.41
N ASN A 137 5.49 50.70 -26.19
CA ASN A 137 5.39 51.48 -24.97
C ASN A 137 6.78 51.72 -24.40
N LEU A 138 7.20 52.98 -24.35
CA LEU A 138 8.43 53.38 -23.68
C LEU A 138 8.12 53.73 -22.22
N ARG A 139 8.89 53.18 -21.28
CA ARG A 139 8.79 53.50 -19.85
C ARG A 139 9.91 54.46 -19.48
N LEU A 140 9.55 55.70 -19.20
CA LEU A 140 10.47 56.74 -18.75
C LEU A 140 10.47 56.77 -17.22
N VAL A 141 11.64 56.63 -16.59
CA VAL A 141 11.79 56.58 -15.12
C VAL A 141 12.67 57.76 -14.69
N GLY A 142 12.29 58.47 -13.62
CA GLY A 142 13.04 59.62 -13.10
C GLY A 142 12.71 60.96 -13.79
N LEU A 143 11.57 61.06 -14.46
CA LEU A 143 11.02 62.34 -14.91
C LEU A 143 10.60 63.18 -13.69
N PRO A 144 10.93 64.48 -13.66
CA PRO A 144 10.45 65.36 -12.59
C PRO A 144 8.94 65.60 -12.74
N GLU A 145 8.20 65.52 -11.62
CA GLU A 145 6.73 65.51 -11.58
C GLU A 145 6.09 66.87 -11.93
N ASN A 146 6.88 67.93 -12.03
CA ASN A 146 6.42 69.30 -12.32
C ASN A 146 6.37 69.62 -13.82
N LEU A 147 6.42 68.61 -14.70
CA LEU A 147 6.17 68.78 -16.12
C LEU A 147 4.67 68.73 -16.37
N ASP A 148 4.07 69.87 -16.73
CA ASP A 148 2.71 69.90 -17.21
C ASP A 148 2.60 69.14 -18.55
N ASP A 149 1.58 68.28 -18.67
CA ASP A 149 1.33 67.36 -19.78
C ASP A 149 1.51 67.93 -21.21
N PRO A 150 1.07 69.17 -21.54
CA PRO A 150 1.25 69.70 -22.90
C PRO A 150 2.72 69.94 -23.30
N ASP A 151 3.62 70.13 -22.33
CA ASP A 151 5.04 70.42 -22.59
C ASP A 151 5.93 69.18 -22.57
N LEU A 152 5.37 68.00 -22.22
CA LEU A 152 6.12 66.75 -22.17
C LEU A 152 6.67 66.35 -23.54
N ALA A 153 5.85 66.45 -24.59
CA ALA A 153 6.29 66.11 -25.95
C ALA A 153 7.43 67.00 -26.46
N VAL A 154 7.37 68.31 -26.15
CA VAL A 154 8.41 69.28 -26.54
C VAL A 154 9.70 69.04 -25.77
N THR A 155 9.59 68.77 -24.47
CA THR A 155 10.73 68.50 -23.60
C THR A 155 11.41 67.18 -23.99
N LEU A 156 10.64 66.12 -24.22
CA LEU A 156 11.18 64.84 -24.70
C LEU A 156 11.88 64.99 -26.05
N LYS A 157 11.28 65.72 -27.00
CA LYS A 157 11.90 65.98 -28.31
C LYS A 157 13.23 66.71 -28.17
N ARG A 158 13.30 67.71 -27.27
CA ARG A 158 14.54 68.45 -26.97
C ARG A 158 15.60 67.52 -26.36
N TRP A 159 15.24 66.71 -25.38
CA TRP A 159 16.14 65.75 -24.77
C TRP A 159 16.68 64.73 -25.77
N PHE A 160 15.81 64.09 -26.56
CA PHE A 160 16.24 63.15 -27.60
C PHE A 160 17.19 63.81 -28.61
N HIS A 161 16.89 65.04 -29.02
CA HIS A 161 17.78 65.78 -29.93
C HIS A 161 19.14 66.03 -29.29
N THR A 162 19.19 66.51 -28.04
CA THR A 162 20.45 66.72 -27.33
C THR A 162 21.23 65.42 -27.14
N TRP A 163 20.56 64.30 -26.81
CA TRP A 163 21.22 63.00 -26.63
C TRP A 163 21.84 62.51 -27.95
N VAL A 164 21.05 62.43 -29.03
CA VAL A 164 21.52 61.94 -30.34
C VAL A 164 22.61 62.85 -30.93
N THR A 165 22.53 64.17 -30.69
CA THR A 165 23.54 65.11 -31.18
C THR A 165 24.80 65.13 -30.31
N SER A 166 24.68 64.86 -29.00
CA SER A 166 25.84 64.76 -28.09
C SER A 166 26.74 63.56 -28.42
N GLU A 167 26.16 62.45 -28.87
CA GLU A 167 26.91 61.25 -29.30
C GLU A 167 27.63 61.46 -30.64
N LYS A 168 27.13 62.36 -31.49
CA LYS A 168 27.78 62.77 -32.75
C LYS A 168 28.86 63.85 -32.58
N LEU A 169 29.19 64.25 -31.36
CA LEU A 169 30.16 65.32 -31.06
C LEU A 169 31.38 64.87 -30.23
N SER A 170 31.73 63.59 -30.28
CA SER A 170 33.08 63.13 -29.94
C SER A 170 33.85 62.71 -31.20
N PRO A 171 34.39 63.65 -32.01
CA PRO A 171 35.55 63.32 -32.80
C PRO A 171 36.69 63.04 -31.82
N HIS A 172 37.20 61.82 -31.86
CA HIS A 172 38.40 61.41 -31.15
C HIS A 172 39.47 62.52 -31.17
N SER A 173 39.76 63.05 -29.99
CA SER A 173 41.04 63.66 -29.68
C SER A 173 42.14 62.64 -29.98
N LEU A 174 43.12 63.08 -30.77
CA LEU A 174 44.44 62.45 -30.96
C LEU A 174 45.13 62.20 -29.62
#